data_AF-K9PKZ5-F1
#
_entry.id   AF-K9PKZ5-F1
#
_cell.length_a   1.000
_cell.length_b   1.000
_cell.length_c   1.000
_cell.angle_alpha   90.00
_cell.angle_beta   90.00
_cell.angle_gamma   90.00
#
_symmetry.space_group_name_H-M   'P 1'
#
loop_
_entity.id
_entity.type
_entity.pdbx_description
1 polymer ?
#
loop_
_entity_poly.entity_id
_entity_poly.type
_entity_poly.pdbx_seq_one_letter_code
_entity_poly.pdbx_strand_id
1 'polypeptide(L)'
;MNQDPHDETNLERRQELQHDEEAFRLHQEEKRLETARRSTAFIWIVNSIFWLAGMLEILLGIRFLLRLLGANPKNEFAQLINNLSAPFVAPFSTLFISPTSDGGANIFDINIVIAIVAYALLSYLVVSLIRFIFYQRP
;
A
#
# COMPACT_ATOMS: atom_id res chain seq x y z
N MET A 1 6.99 -67.13 22.87
CA MET A 1 6.87 -65.97 21.96
C MET A 1 7.36 -66.43 20.60
N ASN A 2 6.47 -66.73 19.66
CA ASN A 2 6.85 -66.93 18.26
C ASN A 2 6.86 -65.55 17.62
N GLN A 3 8.04 -65.04 17.26
CA GLN A 3 8.14 -63.87 16.38
C GLN A 3 7.87 -64.37 14.96
N ASP A 4 6.72 -63.98 14.41
CA ASP A 4 6.37 -64.24 13.03
C ASP A 4 7.24 -63.31 12.15
N PRO A 5 8.13 -63.85 11.30
CA PRO A 5 9.00 -63.03 10.45
C PRO A 5 8.25 -62.14 9.45
N HIS A 6 6.96 -62.42 9.20
CA HIS A 6 6.10 -61.52 8.41
C HIS A 6 5.65 -60.29 9.19
N ASP A 7 5.66 -60.31 10.53
CA ASP A 7 5.18 -59.20 11.34
C ASP A 7 6.18 -58.03 11.35
N GLU A 8 7.48 -58.33 11.45
CA GLU A 8 8.56 -57.32 11.34
C GLU A 8 8.57 -56.65 9.96
N THR A 9 8.45 -57.42 8.88
CA THR A 9 8.39 -56.87 7.51
C THR A 9 7.12 -56.04 7.26
N ASN A 10 6.00 -56.39 7.90
CA ASN A 10 4.78 -55.60 7.83
C ASN A 10 4.89 -54.29 8.65
N LEU A 11 5.62 -54.31 9.77
CA LEU A 11 5.90 -53.13 10.58
C LEU A 11 6.81 -52.14 9.84
N GLU A 12 7.90 -52.62 9.24
CA GLU A 12 8.81 -51.81 8.42
C GLU A 12 8.06 -51.17 7.24
N ARG A 13 7.24 -51.95 6.52
CA ARG A 13 6.43 -51.43 5.39
C ARG A 13 5.43 -50.36 5.84
N ARG A 14 4.84 -50.49 7.03
CA ARG A 14 3.96 -49.44 7.59
C ARG A 14 4.72 -48.18 7.96
N GLN A 15 5.93 -48.31 8.46
CA GLN A 15 6.78 -47.17 8.78
C GLN A 15 7.23 -46.42 7.51
N GLU A 16 7.60 -47.13 6.44
CA GLU A 16 7.89 -46.53 5.14
C GLU A 16 6.67 -45.78 4.58
N LEU A 17 5.48 -46.39 4.59
CA LEU A 17 4.26 -45.73 4.11
C LEU A 17 3.93 -44.46 4.91
N GLN A 18 4.16 -44.48 6.23
CA GLN A 18 3.98 -43.29 7.07
C GLN A 18 5.01 -42.20 6.76
N HIS A 19 6.27 -42.57 6.55
CA HIS A 19 7.33 -41.63 6.15
C HIS A 19 7.05 -41.01 4.78
N ASP A 20 6.57 -41.81 3.83
CA ASP A 20 6.19 -41.33 2.50
C ASP A 20 4.99 -40.38 2.56
N GLU A 21 3.97 -40.68 3.38
CA GLU A 21 2.83 -39.77 3.59
C GLU A 21 3.24 -38.46 4.25
N GLU A 22 4.11 -38.50 5.26
CA GLU A 22 4.64 -37.31 5.94
C GLU A 22 5.51 -36.47 4.99
N ALA A 23 6.38 -37.09 4.21
CA ALA A 23 7.17 -36.42 3.18
C ALA A 23 6.29 -35.75 2.12
N PHE A 24 5.19 -36.40 1.72
CA PHE A 24 4.22 -35.83 0.78
C PHE A 24 3.50 -34.60 1.37
N ARG A 25 3.11 -34.66 2.65
CA ARG A 25 2.48 -33.53 3.36
C ARG A 25 3.43 -32.35 3.51
N LEU A 26 4.68 -32.59 3.90
CA LEU A 26 5.71 -31.56 4.04
C LEU A 26 5.95 -30.84 2.71
N HIS A 27 6.12 -31.59 1.61
CA HIS A 27 6.26 -30.99 0.28
C HIS A 27 5.02 -30.21 -0.17
N GLN A 28 3.83 -30.61 0.27
CA GLN A 28 2.60 -29.87 -0.02
C GLN A 28 2.50 -28.59 0.79
N GLU A 29 2.90 -28.60 2.07
CA GLU A 29 2.94 -27.43 2.94
C GLU A 29 4.01 -26.42 2.52
N GLU A 30 5.21 -26.87 2.13
CA GLU A 30 6.26 -26.01 1.59
C GLU A 30 5.79 -25.24 0.35
N LYS A 31 5.16 -25.93 -0.62
CA LYS A 31 4.60 -25.28 -1.82
C LYS A 31 3.49 -24.28 -1.50
N ARG A 32 2.66 -24.56 -0.48
CA ARG A 32 1.60 -23.64 -0.01
C ARG A 32 2.20 -22.40 0.65
N LEU A 33 3.28 -22.54 1.41
CA LEU A 33 3.97 -21.43 2.06
C LEU A 33 4.69 -20.55 1.05
N GLU A 34 5.34 -21.13 0.04
CA GLU A 34 6.01 -20.36 -1.02
C GLU A 34 5.02 -19.56 -1.86
N THR A 35 3.86 -20.14 -2.19
CA THR A 35 2.79 -19.45 -2.92
C THR A 35 2.08 -18.41 -2.06
N ALA A 36 1.88 -18.66 -0.76
CA ALA A 36 1.32 -17.69 0.19
C ALA A 36 2.26 -16.49 0.46
N ARG A 37 3.59 -16.69 0.39
CA ARG A 37 4.57 -15.61 0.62
C ARG A 37 4.59 -14.59 -0.52
N ARG A 38 4.39 -15.03 -1.77
CA ARG A 38 4.34 -14.15 -2.96
C ARG A 38 3.11 -13.25 -2.97
N SER A 39 1.94 -13.78 -2.59
CA SER A 39 0.71 -12.98 -2.47
C SER A 39 0.81 -11.94 -1.35
N THR A 40 1.47 -12.30 -0.23
CA THR A 40 1.62 -11.41 0.93
C THR A 40 2.47 -10.18 0.60
N ALA A 41 3.59 -10.32 -0.09
CA ALA A 41 4.48 -9.20 -0.44
C ALA A 41 3.81 -8.21 -1.40
N PHE A 42 3.11 -8.71 -2.43
CA PHE A 42 2.38 -7.88 -3.38
C PHE A 42 1.29 -7.04 -2.72
N ILE A 43 0.46 -7.69 -1.89
CA ILE A 43 -0.62 -7.02 -1.15
C ILE A 43 -0.04 -5.95 -0.23
N TRP A 44 1.05 -6.27 0.46
CA TRP A 44 1.72 -5.33 1.35
C TRP A 44 2.21 -4.09 0.60
N ILE A 45 2.90 -4.24 -0.54
CA ILE A 45 3.39 -3.12 -1.36
C ILE A 45 2.25 -2.22 -1.83
N VAL A 46 1.19 -2.81 -2.40
CA VAL A 46 0.03 -2.05 -2.91
C VAL A 46 -0.65 -1.30 -1.77
N ASN A 47 -0.84 -1.93 -0.62
CA ASN A 47 -1.44 -1.29 0.54
C ASN A 47 -0.58 -0.15 1.07
N SER A 48 0.76 -0.31 1.13
CA SER A 48 1.67 0.75 1.55
C SER A 48 1.58 1.97 0.63
N ILE A 49 1.48 1.79 -0.68
CA ILE A 49 1.32 2.89 -1.64
C ILE A 49 0.03 3.65 -1.37
N PHE A 50 -1.09 2.96 -1.23
CA PHE A 50 -2.38 3.61 -0.94
C PHE A 50 -2.39 4.31 0.42
N TRP A 51 -1.74 3.76 1.43
CA TRP A 51 -1.60 4.40 2.74
C TRP A 51 -0.79 5.70 2.67
N LEU A 52 0.36 5.67 1.99
CA LEU A 52 1.19 6.87 1.83
C LEU A 52 0.50 7.93 0.97
N ALA A 53 -0.11 7.51 -0.15
CA ALA A 53 -0.90 8.39 -1.00
C ALA A 53 -2.06 9.00 -0.23
N GLY A 54 -2.86 8.20 0.47
CA GLY A 54 -3.99 8.67 1.27
C GLY A 54 -3.59 9.66 2.36
N MET A 55 -2.46 9.42 3.04
CA MET A 55 -1.92 10.36 4.02
C MET A 55 -1.55 11.70 3.38
N LEU A 56 -0.90 11.67 2.21
CA LEU A 56 -0.57 12.87 1.44
C LEU A 56 -1.84 13.61 0.98
N GLU A 57 -2.83 12.90 0.45
CA GLU A 57 -4.11 13.48 0.01
C GLU A 57 -4.83 14.16 1.18
N ILE A 58 -4.88 13.53 2.36
CA ILE A 58 -5.47 14.12 3.56
C ILE A 58 -4.70 15.39 3.96
N LEU A 59 -3.36 15.34 3.97
CA LEU A 59 -2.54 16.51 4.31
C LEU A 59 -2.81 17.69 3.37
N LEU A 60 -2.85 17.45 2.06
CA LEU A 60 -3.13 18.47 1.05
C LEU A 60 -4.58 18.95 1.11
N GLY A 61 -5.53 18.06 1.36
CA GLY A 61 -6.94 18.37 1.55
C GLY A 61 -7.17 19.27 2.76
N ILE A 62 -6.53 18.98 3.90
CA ILE A 62 -6.58 19.85 5.09
C ILE A 62 -6.02 21.23 4.75
N ARG A 63 -4.86 21.31 4.08
CA ARG A 63 -4.30 22.60 3.66
C ARG A 63 -5.25 23.37 2.76
N PHE A 64 -5.84 22.70 1.77
CA PHE A 64 -6.80 23.30 0.86
C PHE A 64 -7.99 23.88 1.64
N LEU A 65 -8.58 23.11 2.56
CA LEU A 65 -9.69 23.57 3.39
C LEU A 65 -9.28 24.76 4.27
N LEU A 66 -8.09 24.73 4.88
CA LEU A 66 -7.59 25.85 5.68
C LEU A 66 -7.47 27.13 4.85
N ARG A 67 -6.94 27.06 3.61
CA ARG A 67 -6.86 28.23 2.72
C ARG A 67 -8.23 28.69 2.23
N LEU A 68 -9.11 27.75 1.91
CA LEU A 68 -10.44 28.02 1.40
C LEU A 68 -11.33 28.71 2.44
N LEU A 69 -11.20 28.30 3.70
CA LEU A 69 -11.98 28.84 4.83
C LEU A 69 -11.31 30.05 5.50
N GLY A 70 -10.19 30.53 4.96
CA GLY A 70 -9.48 31.70 5.49
C GLY A 70 -8.91 31.50 6.89
N ALA A 71 -8.29 30.34 7.14
CA ALA A 71 -7.68 30.02 8.41
C ALA A 71 -6.63 31.09 8.83
N ASN A 72 -6.63 31.42 10.12
CA ASN A 72 -5.72 32.41 10.69
C ASN A 72 -4.25 32.02 10.44
N PRO A 73 -3.44 32.84 9.73
CA PRO A 73 -2.05 32.52 9.43
C PRO A 73 -1.15 32.44 10.67
N LYS A 74 -1.56 33.03 11.80
CA LYS A 74 -0.82 32.97 13.07
C LYS A 74 -1.13 31.69 13.87
N ASN A 75 -2.09 30.88 13.46
CA ASN A 75 -2.43 29.64 14.17
C ASN A 75 -1.33 28.57 13.97
N GLU A 76 -0.88 27.94 15.05
CA GLU A 76 0.23 26.97 15.02
C GLU A 76 -0.11 25.71 14.21
N PHE A 77 -1.33 25.19 14.33
CA PHE A 77 -1.77 24.03 13.55
C PHE A 77 -1.81 24.34 12.05
N ALA A 78 -2.33 25.51 11.66
CA ALA A 78 -2.33 25.93 10.27
C ALA A 78 -0.90 26.08 9.72
N GLN A 79 0.02 26.64 10.50
CA GLN A 79 1.44 26.74 10.11
C GLN A 79 2.09 25.36 9.96
N LEU A 80 1.83 24.42 10.89
CA LEU A 80 2.33 23.05 10.80
C LEU A 80 1.89 22.38 9.49
N ILE A 81 0.60 22.44 9.17
CA ILE A 81 0.06 21.86 7.93
C ILE A 81 0.68 22.53 6.70
N ASN A 82 0.76 23.86 6.68
CA ASN A 82 1.35 24.60 5.55
C ASN A 82 2.83 24.25 5.34
N ASN A 83 3.61 24.10 6.41
CA ASN A 83 5.03 23.76 6.33
C ASN A 83 5.23 22.32 5.89
N LEU A 84 4.49 21.38 6.47
CA LEU A 84 4.61 19.95 6.16
C LEU A 84 4.20 19.65 4.71
N SER A 85 3.18 20.35 4.20
CA SER A 85 2.69 20.19 2.83
C SER A 85 3.46 20.99 1.77
N ALA A 86 4.28 21.97 2.17
CA ALA A 86 4.99 22.86 1.26
C ALA A 86 5.79 22.14 0.16
N PRO A 87 6.64 21.13 0.44
CA PRO A 87 7.43 20.47 -0.60
C PRO A 87 6.56 19.73 -1.64
N PHE A 88 5.36 19.27 -1.26
CA PHE A 88 4.45 18.57 -2.16
C PHE A 88 3.65 19.52 -3.05
N VAL A 89 3.37 20.74 -2.59
CA VAL A 89 2.69 21.77 -3.40
C VAL A 89 3.69 22.52 -4.29
N ALA A 90 4.97 22.58 -3.90
CA ALA A 90 6.00 23.37 -4.57
C ALA A 90 6.05 23.19 -6.11
N PRO A 91 6.00 21.97 -6.67
CA PRO A 91 6.04 21.76 -8.13
C PRO A 91 4.84 22.36 -8.88
N PHE A 92 3.72 22.58 -8.19
CA PHE A 92 2.46 23.06 -8.77
C PHE A 92 2.20 24.54 -8.49
N SER A 93 3.02 25.17 -7.64
CA SER A 93 2.77 26.50 -7.07
C SER A 93 2.66 27.65 -8.09
N THR A 94 3.17 27.45 -9.31
CA THR A 94 3.19 28.45 -10.38
C THR A 94 2.28 28.10 -11.56
N LEU A 95 1.41 27.10 -11.44
CA LEU A 95 0.57 26.65 -12.57
C LEU A 95 -0.52 27.66 -12.93
N PHE A 96 -1.20 28.21 -11.93
CA PHE A 96 -2.33 29.11 -12.14
C PHE A 96 -2.38 30.20 -11.09
N ILE A 97 -2.98 31.33 -11.46
CA ILE A 97 -3.37 32.38 -10.53
C ILE A 97 -4.63 31.91 -9.81
N SER A 98 -4.56 31.81 -8.49
CA SER A 98 -5.66 31.31 -7.67
C SER A 98 -6.69 32.42 -7.40
N PRO A 99 -8.00 32.17 -7.57
CA PRO A 99 -9.04 33.12 -7.23
C PRO A 99 -9.12 33.35 -5.71
N THR A 100 -9.31 34.62 -5.32
CA THR A 100 -9.44 35.05 -3.93
C THR A 100 -10.78 35.76 -3.73
N SER A 101 -11.40 35.61 -2.55
CA SER A 101 -12.59 36.39 -2.19
C SER A 101 -12.26 37.88 -2.02
N ASP A 102 -13.29 38.74 -2.05
CA ASP A 102 -13.15 40.14 -1.65
C ASP A 102 -12.49 40.22 -0.26
N GLY A 103 -11.40 40.99 -0.18
CA GLY A 103 -10.59 41.12 1.04
C GLY A 103 -9.52 40.04 1.26
N GLY A 104 -9.39 39.05 0.38
CA GLY A 104 -8.27 38.09 0.38
C GLY A 104 -8.24 37.09 1.54
N ALA A 105 -9.28 37.03 2.37
CA ALA A 105 -9.36 36.12 3.50
C ALA A 105 -9.51 34.66 3.03
N ASN A 106 -10.39 34.39 2.07
CA ASN A 106 -10.65 33.04 1.56
C ASN A 106 -9.95 32.87 0.21
N ILE A 107 -9.14 31.83 0.08
CA ILE A 107 -8.35 31.57 -1.13
C ILE A 107 -8.72 30.20 -1.66
N PHE A 108 -9.38 30.16 -2.82
CA PHE A 108 -9.57 28.92 -3.56
C PHE A 108 -8.28 28.65 -4.35
N ASP A 109 -7.36 27.93 -3.72
CA ASP A 109 -6.06 27.63 -4.31
C ASP A 109 -6.15 26.46 -5.29
N ILE A 110 -6.33 26.79 -6.57
CA ILE A 110 -6.42 25.81 -7.65
C ILE A 110 -5.14 24.96 -7.78
N ASN A 111 -3.97 25.50 -7.39
CA ASN A 111 -2.71 24.76 -7.51
C ASN A 111 -2.67 23.58 -6.52
N ILE A 112 -3.25 23.74 -5.33
CA ILE A 112 -3.39 22.62 -4.37
C ILE A 112 -4.39 21.59 -4.89
N VAL A 113 -5.49 22.02 -5.51
CA VAL A 113 -6.45 21.09 -6.13
C VAL A 113 -5.77 20.26 -7.22
N ILE A 114 -4.95 20.90 -8.06
CA ILE A 114 -4.17 20.18 -9.07
C ILE A 114 -3.16 19.22 -8.44
N ALA A 115 -2.50 19.59 -7.34
CA ALA A 115 -1.59 18.70 -6.63
C ALA A 115 -2.30 17.43 -6.12
N ILE A 116 -3.47 17.57 -5.49
CA ILE A 116 -4.34 16.46 -5.04
C ILE A 116 -4.68 15.54 -6.22
N VAL A 117 -5.18 16.10 -7.33
CA VAL A 117 -5.54 15.29 -8.51
C VAL A 117 -4.31 14.59 -9.09
N ALA A 118 -3.18 15.27 -9.19
CA ALA A 118 -1.95 14.71 -9.74
C ALA A 118 -1.41 13.54 -8.89
N TYR A 119 -1.39 13.67 -7.56
CA TYR A 119 -0.93 12.62 -6.68
C TYR A 119 -1.89 11.42 -6.64
N ALA A 120 -3.20 11.64 -6.70
CA ALA A 120 -4.19 10.57 -6.82
C ALA A 120 -3.99 9.78 -8.13
N LEU A 121 -3.80 10.47 -9.25
CA LEU A 121 -3.53 9.85 -10.55
C LEU A 121 -2.19 9.10 -10.56
N LEU A 122 -1.14 9.69 -10.00
CA LEU A 122 0.18 9.06 -9.91
C LEU A 122 0.13 7.76 -9.08
N SER A 123 -0.58 7.81 -7.95
CA SER A 123 -0.75 6.65 -7.06
C SER A 123 -1.50 5.52 -7.75
N TYR A 124 -2.59 5.86 -8.45
CA TYR A 124 -3.33 4.90 -9.27
C TYR A 124 -2.46 4.30 -10.38
N LEU A 125 -1.70 5.14 -11.10
CA LEU A 125 -0.81 4.70 -12.18
C LEU A 125 0.26 3.73 -11.68
N VAL A 126 0.90 4.04 -10.55
CA VAL A 126 1.94 3.20 -9.96
C VAL A 126 1.36 1.83 -9.55
N VAL A 127 0.21 1.81 -8.88
CA VAL A 127 -0.47 0.55 -8.51
C VAL A 127 -0.90 -0.24 -9.76
N SER A 128 -1.39 0.45 -10.79
CA SER A 128 -1.78 -0.18 -12.06
C SER A 128 -0.60 -0.85 -12.75
N LEU A 129 0.56 -0.17 -12.80
CA LEU A 129 1.79 -0.70 -13.37
C LEU A 129 2.29 -1.93 -12.59
N ILE A 130 2.25 -1.88 -11.26
CA ILE A 130 2.59 -3.03 -10.41
C ILE A 130 1.68 -4.21 -10.77
N ARG A 131 0.36 -4.00 -10.78
CA ARG A 131 -0.61 -5.06 -11.15
C ARG A 131 -0.32 -5.63 -12.53
N PHE A 132 -0.04 -4.79 -13.52
CA PHE A 132 0.26 -5.21 -14.89
C PHE A 132 1.49 -6.13 -14.97
N ILE A 133 2.60 -5.75 -14.31
CA ILE A 133 3.85 -6.52 -14.32
C ILE A 133 3.67 -7.88 -13.61
N PHE A 134 2.93 -7.92 -12.50
CA PHE A 134 2.73 -9.14 -11.73
C PHE A 134 1.66 -10.07 -12.34
N TYR A 135 0.69 -9.55 -13.11
CA TYR A 135 -0.35 -10.35 -13.77
C TYR A 135 0.16 -11.06 -15.03
N GLN A 136 1.26 -10.59 -15.65
CA GLN A 136 1.82 -11.14 -16.90
C GLN A 136 2.80 -12.32 -16.73
N ARG A 137 2.88 -12.93 -15.55
CA ARG A 137 3.71 -14.13 -15.32
C ARG A 137 2.82 -15.38 -15.38
N PRO A 138 2.73 -16.09 -16.54
CA PRO A 138 2.07 -17.40 -16.61
C PRO A 138 2.80 -18.44 -15.75
#